data_AF-A0A937E1I5-F1
#
_entry.id   AF-A0A937E1I5-F1
#
_cell.length_a   1.000
_cell.length_b   1.000
_cell.length_c   1.000
_cell.angle_alpha   90.00
_cell.angle_beta   90.00
_cell.angle_gamma   90.00
#
_symmetry.space_group_name_H-M   'P 1'
#
loop_
_entity.id
_entity.type
_entity.pdbx_description
1 polymer ?
#
loop_
_entity_poly.entity_id
_entity_poly.type
_entity_poly.pdbx_seq_one_letter_code
_entity_poly.pdbx_strand_id
1 'polypeptide(L)'
;MFVHDDGTIALARYAVRRGHAEVVGAHDLFGFVRPTEAVIQCFQSNPLMLVATDPMPFGTTAPRLSGDARFRNRLDIGDWRFRLNIGRGSTTTDFRNVLIVKMCSGTLRDRLADPSRWTAAQAFNVPDRITALSVWLKAYCGAATTRGRDALYQYFVDTVLDDPSWSGFVALNVTLDAMETLPDEFRRYGADFAAKGLTAHHFGATFNSVSHGEAARAAPESTFGLIDDAIADPVSPPTKWLTWQNGQPSPSQPGTAVVLKALFANSGLANFSMGLREGDDGG
;
A
#
# COMPACT_ATOMS: atom_id res chain seq x y z
N MET A 1 15.14 -13.12 -10.78
CA MET A 1 16.06 -12.13 -10.17
C MET A 1 15.47 -10.75 -10.45
N PHE A 2 15.06 -10.01 -9.42
CA PHE A 2 14.44 -8.67 -9.55
C PHE A 2 15.44 -7.55 -9.81
N VAL A 3 16.74 -7.85 -9.73
CA VAL A 3 17.81 -6.89 -10.00
C VAL A 3 17.91 -6.69 -11.50
N HIS A 4 17.58 -5.50 -11.95
CA HIS A 4 17.77 -5.06 -13.33
C HIS A 4 19.25 -4.73 -13.57
N ASP A 5 19.64 -4.67 -14.84
CA ASP A 5 21.04 -4.42 -15.25
C ASP A 5 21.53 -3.02 -14.82
N ASP A 6 20.60 -2.12 -14.49
CA ASP A 6 20.84 -0.79 -13.92
C ASP A 6 20.99 -0.78 -12.38
N GLY A 7 20.99 -1.95 -11.74
CA GLY A 7 21.11 -2.10 -10.29
C GLY A 7 19.84 -1.70 -9.51
N THR A 8 18.68 -1.67 -10.16
CA THR A 8 17.39 -1.43 -9.49
C THR A 8 16.65 -2.73 -9.16
N ILE A 9 15.88 -2.72 -8.07
CA ILE A 9 14.91 -3.77 -7.74
C ILE A 9 13.51 -3.17 -7.85
N ALA A 10 12.74 -3.62 -8.83
CA ALA A 10 11.38 -3.14 -9.06
C ALA A 10 10.34 -4.00 -8.35
N LEU A 11 9.54 -3.38 -7.49
CA LEU A 11 8.34 -3.97 -6.92
C LEU A 11 7.09 -3.58 -7.72
N ALA A 12 7.02 -2.34 -8.22
CA ALA A 12 6.00 -1.91 -9.17
C ALA A 12 6.63 -1.00 -10.23
N ARG A 13 6.13 -1.07 -11.46
CA ARG A 13 6.31 -0.02 -12.48
C ARG A 13 4.94 0.50 -12.85
N TYR A 14 4.79 1.82 -12.92
CA TYR A 14 3.51 2.45 -13.19
C TYR A 14 3.71 3.64 -14.13
N ALA A 15 2.69 3.95 -14.91
CA ALA A 15 2.77 5.05 -15.84
C ALA A 15 2.76 6.40 -15.13
N VAL A 16 3.57 7.34 -15.62
CA VAL A 16 3.59 8.72 -15.11
C VAL A 16 2.38 9.47 -15.65
N ARG A 17 1.67 10.18 -14.79
CA ARG A 17 0.52 11.01 -15.16
C ARG A 17 0.76 12.50 -14.95
N ARG A 18 0.12 13.33 -15.77
CA ARG A 18 -0.02 14.79 -15.61
C ARG A 18 -1.50 15.13 -15.66
N GLY A 19 -2.10 15.42 -14.51
CA GLY A 19 -3.57 15.39 -14.37
C GLY A 19 -4.09 13.98 -14.67
N HIS A 20 -5.23 13.86 -15.34
CA HIS A 20 -5.83 12.57 -15.72
C HIS A 20 -5.16 11.88 -16.93
N ALA A 21 -4.19 12.53 -17.59
CA ALA A 21 -3.55 12.01 -18.79
C ALA A 21 -2.25 11.25 -18.47
N GLU A 22 -2.12 10.06 -19.05
CA GLU A 22 -0.87 9.31 -19.05
C GLU A 22 0.15 9.95 -19.98
N VAL A 23 1.38 10.10 -19.49
CA VAL A 23 2.51 10.54 -20.29
C VAL A 23 3.06 9.32 -21.03
N VAL A 24 2.73 9.20 -22.31
CA VAL A 24 3.10 8.06 -23.16
C VAL A 24 4.59 7.74 -23.06
N GLY A 25 4.91 6.49 -22.71
CA GLY A 25 6.28 5.98 -22.61
C GLY A 25 7.04 6.38 -21.35
N ALA A 26 6.45 7.18 -20.46
CA ALA A 26 7.05 7.54 -19.18
C ALA A 26 6.53 6.64 -18.06
N HIS A 27 7.44 5.91 -17.41
CA HIS A 27 7.14 5.08 -16.26
C HIS A 27 7.96 5.50 -15.04
N ASP A 28 7.36 5.38 -13.86
CA ASP A 28 8.05 5.46 -12.58
C ASP A 28 8.07 4.09 -11.89
N LEU A 29 8.83 4.00 -10.80
CA LEU A 29 9.22 2.81 -10.08
C LEU A 29 8.84 2.95 -8.62
N PHE A 30 8.14 1.95 -8.09
CA PHE A 30 8.10 1.66 -6.67
C PHE A 30 9.08 0.52 -6.39
N GLY A 31 10.07 0.75 -5.52
CA GLY A 31 11.16 -0.21 -5.30
C GLY A 31 12.48 0.46 -4.94
N PHE A 32 13.58 -0.25 -5.14
CA PHE A 32 14.90 0.15 -4.66
C PHE A 32 15.81 0.56 -5.82
N VAL A 33 16.50 1.69 -5.65
CA VAL A 33 17.55 2.17 -6.55
C VAL A 33 18.86 2.08 -5.80
N ARG A 34 19.80 1.29 -6.35
CA ARG A 34 21.05 0.91 -5.66
C ARG A 34 20.77 0.39 -4.25
N PRO A 35 20.02 -0.71 -4.15
CA PRO A 35 19.72 -1.32 -2.87
C PRO A 35 21.01 -1.53 -2.07
N THR A 36 20.89 -1.43 -0.75
CA THR A 36 21.97 -1.84 0.14
C THR A 36 22.21 -3.35 -0.01
N GLU A 37 23.38 -3.81 0.44
CA GLU A 37 23.73 -5.23 0.39
C GLU A 37 22.68 -6.11 1.10
N ALA A 38 22.16 -5.66 2.24
CA ALA A 38 21.10 -6.38 2.96
C ALA A 38 19.81 -6.53 2.13
N VAL A 39 19.45 -5.50 1.36
CA VAL A 39 18.31 -5.56 0.44
C VAL A 39 18.62 -6.50 -0.73
N ILE A 40 19.81 -6.43 -1.33
CA ILE A 40 20.22 -7.33 -2.42
C ILE A 40 20.14 -8.79 -1.96
N GLN A 41 20.76 -9.12 -0.83
CA GLN A 41 20.77 -10.47 -0.25
C GLN A 41 19.36 -10.98 0.06
N CYS A 42 18.49 -10.12 0.59
CA CYS A 42 17.09 -10.45 0.82
C CYS A 42 16.40 -10.85 -0.48
N PHE A 43 16.49 -10.03 -1.53
CA PHE A 43 15.82 -10.29 -2.82
C PHE A 43 16.47 -11.41 -3.66
N GLN A 44 17.66 -11.86 -3.27
CA GLN A 44 18.32 -13.06 -3.81
C GLN A 44 17.97 -14.34 -3.03
N SER A 45 17.32 -14.23 -1.87
CA SER A 45 16.94 -15.40 -1.09
C SER A 45 15.84 -16.21 -1.79
N ASN A 46 15.93 -17.54 -1.68
CA ASN A 46 14.86 -18.44 -2.09
C ASN A 46 14.66 -19.50 -1.00
N PRO A 47 13.52 -19.53 -0.28
CA PRO A 47 12.34 -18.68 -0.46
C PRO A 47 12.57 -17.21 -0.05
N LEU A 48 11.77 -16.29 -0.61
CA LEU A 48 11.69 -14.89 -0.16
C LEU A 48 10.34 -14.63 0.54
N MET A 49 10.41 -14.20 1.79
CA MET A 49 9.29 -13.74 2.61
C MET A 49 9.76 -12.56 3.47
N LEU A 50 9.75 -11.36 2.90
CA LEU A 50 10.15 -10.15 3.61
C LEU A 50 8.96 -9.59 4.38
N VAL A 51 9.16 -9.24 5.65
CA VAL A 51 8.29 -8.38 6.44
C VAL A 51 9.16 -7.27 7.00
N ALA A 52 8.79 -6.01 6.80
CA ALA A 52 9.63 -4.89 7.20
C ALA A 52 8.83 -3.73 7.79
N THR A 53 9.35 -3.22 8.90
CA THR A 53 8.81 -2.06 9.63
C THR A 53 9.87 -1.04 10.03
N ASP A 54 11.15 -1.41 9.92
CA ASP A 54 12.30 -0.53 10.12
C ASP A 54 12.66 0.19 8.80
N PRO A 55 12.96 1.50 8.82
CA PRO A 55 13.38 2.21 7.60
C PRO A 55 14.76 1.75 7.11
N MET A 56 15.60 1.22 8.00
CA MET A 56 16.81 0.51 7.61
C MET A 56 16.46 -0.95 7.27
N PRO A 57 17.10 -1.56 6.26
CA PRO A 57 18.27 -1.11 5.51
C PRO A 57 17.92 -0.50 4.14
N PHE A 58 16.74 0.10 3.96
CA PHE A 58 16.23 0.50 2.63
C PHE A 58 16.90 1.73 2.01
N GLY A 59 17.82 2.38 2.74
CA GLY A 59 18.42 3.64 2.34
C GLY A 59 17.50 4.83 2.65
N THR A 60 17.73 5.96 1.99
CA THR A 60 16.98 7.20 2.23
C THR A 60 15.94 7.45 1.13
N THR A 61 14.79 8.03 1.46
CA THR A 61 13.79 8.47 0.47
C THR A 61 14.20 9.78 -0.22
N ALA A 62 15.10 10.55 0.42
CA ALA A 62 15.69 11.80 -0.06
C ALA A 62 17.23 11.70 -0.05
N PRO A 63 17.84 11.15 -1.11
CA PRO A 63 19.30 11.01 -1.19
C PRO A 63 19.98 12.38 -1.23
N ARG A 64 21.12 12.51 -0.55
CA ARG A 64 21.92 13.75 -0.55
C ARG A 64 22.93 13.74 -1.68
N LEU A 65 23.42 12.55 -2.02
CA LEU A 65 24.36 12.35 -3.12
C LEU A 65 23.70 11.53 -4.20
N SER A 66 24.14 11.78 -5.44
CA SER A 66 23.69 11.03 -6.59
C SER A 66 23.99 9.54 -6.48
N GLY A 67 24.83 9.10 -5.51
CA GLY A 67 25.35 7.75 -5.19
C GLY A 67 24.56 6.90 -4.18
N ASP A 68 23.66 7.51 -3.39
CA ASP A 68 23.08 6.84 -2.21
C ASP A 68 22.04 5.76 -2.54
N ALA A 69 21.95 4.74 -1.68
CA ALA A 69 20.86 3.77 -1.69
C ALA A 69 19.52 4.46 -1.41
N ARG A 70 18.51 4.14 -2.22
CA ARG A 70 17.21 4.81 -2.17
C ARG A 70 16.05 3.83 -2.27
N PHE A 71 15.06 4.01 -1.39
CA PHE A 71 13.73 3.46 -1.57
C PHE A 71 12.84 4.48 -2.27
N ARG A 72 12.44 4.19 -3.51
CA ARG A 72 11.39 4.93 -4.22
C ARG A 72 10.05 4.45 -3.69
N ASN A 73 9.58 5.17 -2.68
CA ASN A 73 8.44 4.76 -1.87
C ASN A 73 7.08 5.26 -2.34
N ARG A 74 7.01 5.84 -3.55
CA ARG A 74 5.77 6.33 -4.16
C ARG A 74 5.24 5.34 -5.17
N LEU A 75 3.95 5.03 -5.07
CA LEU A 75 3.19 4.27 -6.05
C LEU A 75 1.96 5.08 -6.44
N ASP A 76 1.76 5.32 -7.73
CA ASP A 76 0.52 5.90 -8.22
C ASP A 76 -0.39 4.78 -8.76
N ILE A 77 -1.68 4.85 -8.41
CA ILE A 77 -2.72 3.95 -8.94
C ILE A 77 -3.84 4.84 -9.51
N GLY A 78 -3.94 4.90 -10.84
CA GLY A 78 -4.67 5.99 -11.49
C GLY A 78 -4.11 7.35 -11.04
N ASP A 79 -4.99 8.24 -10.59
CA ASP A 79 -4.61 9.59 -10.14
C ASP A 79 -4.32 9.67 -8.62
N TRP A 80 -4.34 8.53 -7.93
CA TRP A 80 -4.13 8.42 -6.49
C TRP A 80 -2.69 8.12 -6.16
N ARG A 81 -2.12 8.88 -5.22
CA ARG A 81 -0.72 8.77 -4.84
C ARG A 81 -0.54 8.13 -3.47
N PHE A 82 0.07 6.95 -3.44
CA PHE A 82 0.43 6.25 -2.23
C PHE A 82 1.91 6.46 -1.91
N ARG A 83 2.23 6.65 -0.62
CA ARG A 83 3.61 6.66 -0.12
C ARG A 83 3.79 5.70 1.03
N LEU A 84 4.72 4.77 0.90
CA LEU A 84 5.08 3.86 1.97
C LEU A 84 6.21 4.44 2.81
N ASN A 85 5.88 5.08 3.93
CA ASN A 85 6.87 5.69 4.83
C ASN A 85 7.27 4.70 5.94
N ILE A 86 7.97 3.61 5.57
CA ILE A 86 8.44 2.58 6.52
C ILE A 86 9.20 3.27 7.66
N GLY A 87 8.98 2.81 8.90
CA GLY A 87 9.59 3.43 10.09
C GLY A 87 8.85 4.61 10.68
N ARG A 88 7.77 5.09 10.05
CA ARG A 88 6.97 6.22 10.54
C ARG A 88 5.66 5.73 11.14
N GLY A 89 5.30 6.28 12.30
CA GLY A 89 3.98 6.11 12.92
C GLY A 89 3.78 4.83 13.73
N SER A 90 4.67 3.83 13.63
CA SER A 90 4.54 2.58 14.38
C SER A 90 4.81 2.75 15.87
N THR A 91 3.92 2.20 16.70
CA THR A 91 4.11 2.00 18.13
C THR A 91 4.36 0.51 18.44
N THR A 92 4.37 0.12 19.71
CA THR A 92 4.50 -1.30 20.10
C THR A 92 3.20 -2.10 19.90
N THR A 93 2.06 -1.43 19.74
CA THR A 93 0.73 -2.05 19.64
C THR A 93 -0.02 -1.67 18.36
N ASP A 94 0.47 -0.68 17.61
CA ASP A 94 -0.10 -0.23 16.35
C ASP A 94 1.01 -0.02 15.33
N PHE A 95 1.19 -1.00 14.44
CA PHE A 95 2.21 -0.94 13.39
C PHE A 95 1.63 -0.27 12.14
N ARG A 96 2.39 0.66 11.56
CA ARG A 96 2.02 1.46 10.39
C ARG A 96 3.09 1.31 9.32
N ASN A 97 2.69 1.49 8.07
CA ASN A 97 3.61 1.49 6.92
C ASN A 97 4.44 0.19 6.83
N VAL A 98 3.77 -0.96 6.99
CA VAL A 98 4.42 -2.28 6.96
C VAL A 98 4.60 -2.73 5.52
N LEU A 99 5.82 -3.06 5.09
CA LEU A 99 6.09 -3.68 3.79
C LEU A 99 6.15 -5.19 3.92
N ILE A 100 5.44 -5.90 3.05
CA ILE A 100 5.53 -7.35 2.92
C ILE A 100 5.82 -7.72 1.46
N VAL A 101 6.77 -8.63 1.24
CA VAL A 101 7.04 -9.22 -0.08
C VAL A 101 7.05 -10.74 0.05
N LYS A 102 6.23 -11.41 -0.76
CA LYS A 102 6.11 -12.87 -0.77
C LYS A 102 6.43 -13.41 -2.15
N MET A 103 7.45 -14.26 -2.20
CA MET A 103 7.91 -14.98 -3.39
C MET A 103 8.23 -16.42 -3.00
N CYS A 104 7.24 -17.09 -2.41
CA CYS A 104 7.33 -18.48 -1.97
C CYS A 104 5.94 -19.10 -1.89
N SER A 105 5.89 -20.43 -1.82
CA SER A 105 4.65 -21.19 -1.68
C SER A 105 4.02 -21.05 -0.29
N GLY A 106 2.74 -21.44 -0.20
CA GLY A 106 1.94 -21.38 1.02
C GLY A 106 1.24 -20.03 1.16
N THR A 107 0.27 -19.94 2.07
CA THR A 107 -0.54 -18.73 2.24
C THR A 107 0.29 -17.61 2.88
N LEU A 108 -0.04 -16.35 2.57
CA LEU A 108 0.57 -15.22 3.27
C LEU A 108 0.17 -15.24 4.75
N ARG A 109 -1.08 -15.64 5.05
CA ARG A 109 -1.59 -15.76 6.42
C ARG A 109 -0.70 -16.63 7.32
N ASP A 110 -0.33 -17.82 6.85
CA ASP A 110 0.51 -18.75 7.64
C ASP A 110 1.95 -18.23 7.80
N ARG A 111 2.45 -17.49 6.81
CA ARG A 111 3.79 -16.90 6.85
C ARG A 111 3.87 -15.74 7.84
N LEU A 112 2.83 -14.90 7.92
CA LEU A 112 2.77 -13.79 8.88
C LEU A 112 2.61 -14.27 10.33
N ALA A 113 2.07 -15.47 10.54
CA ALA A 113 1.92 -16.06 11.86
C ALA A 113 3.21 -16.63 12.47
N ASP A 114 4.27 -16.77 11.67
CA ASP A 114 5.53 -17.39 12.08
C ASP A 114 6.75 -16.56 11.62
N PRO A 115 7.29 -15.69 12.50
CA PRO A 115 8.46 -14.88 12.20
C PRO A 115 9.73 -15.64 11.84
N SER A 116 9.84 -16.92 12.22
CA SER A 116 11.00 -17.75 11.84
C SER A 116 11.07 -17.98 10.33
N ARG A 117 9.95 -17.77 9.63
CA ARG A 117 9.83 -17.90 8.17
C ARG A 117 10.11 -16.58 7.43
N TRP A 118 10.39 -15.49 8.13
CA TRP A 118 10.67 -14.19 7.51
C TRP A 118 12.14 -14.06 7.14
N THR A 119 12.42 -13.72 5.90
CA THR A 119 13.77 -13.49 5.38
C THR A 119 14.44 -12.37 6.17
N ALA A 120 15.53 -12.69 6.88
CA ALA A 120 16.34 -11.75 7.64
C ALA A 120 15.54 -10.84 8.59
N ALA A 121 14.57 -11.39 9.33
CA ALA A 121 13.61 -10.63 10.14
C ALA A 121 14.23 -9.51 11.01
N GLN A 122 15.36 -9.79 11.66
CA GLN A 122 16.07 -8.84 12.53
C GLN A 122 16.75 -7.69 11.79
N ALA A 123 17.03 -7.83 10.49
CA ALA A 123 17.63 -6.78 9.68
C ALA A 123 16.60 -5.74 9.21
N PHE A 124 15.33 -6.11 9.13
CA PHE A 124 14.23 -5.29 8.58
C PHE A 124 13.19 -4.85 9.61
N ASN A 125 13.39 -5.24 10.88
CA ASN A 125 12.51 -4.93 11.99
C ASN A 125 13.33 -4.75 13.26
N VAL A 126 12.79 -3.96 14.21
CA VAL A 126 13.34 -3.86 15.56
C VAL A 126 13.24 -5.24 16.23
N PRO A 127 14.36 -5.89 16.62
CA PRO A 127 14.37 -7.29 17.07
C PRO A 127 13.36 -7.61 18.18
N ASP A 128 13.29 -6.76 19.22
CA ASP A 128 12.41 -6.95 20.38
C ASP A 128 10.92 -6.73 20.06
N ARG A 129 10.58 -6.28 18.84
CA ARG A 129 9.20 -6.02 18.41
C ARG A 129 8.69 -7.05 17.41
N ILE A 130 9.52 -7.99 16.94
CA ILE A 130 9.14 -8.98 15.91
C ILE A 130 7.94 -9.84 16.37
N THR A 131 7.95 -10.31 17.62
CA THR A 131 6.84 -11.09 18.18
C THR A 131 5.55 -10.27 18.23
N ALA A 132 5.62 -9.02 18.70
CA ALA A 132 4.47 -8.11 18.75
C ALA A 132 3.94 -7.80 17.34
N LEU A 133 4.83 -7.62 16.36
CA LEU A 133 4.48 -7.40 14.96
C LEU A 133 3.72 -8.60 14.39
N SER A 134 4.15 -9.83 14.64
CA SER A 134 3.42 -11.02 14.16
C SER A 134 2.03 -11.14 14.80
N VAL A 135 1.90 -10.88 16.10
CA VAL A 135 0.61 -10.84 16.78
C VAL A 135 -0.30 -9.77 16.15
N TRP A 136 0.24 -8.57 15.91
CA TRP A 136 -0.48 -7.48 15.26
C TRP A 136 -0.91 -7.84 13.83
N LEU A 137 -0.02 -8.43 13.02
CA LEU A 137 -0.31 -8.85 11.65
C LEU A 137 -1.45 -9.87 11.60
N LYS A 138 -1.43 -10.86 12.51
CA LYS A 138 -2.52 -11.84 12.64
C LYS A 138 -3.85 -11.16 12.97
N ALA A 139 -3.86 -10.23 13.91
CA ALA A 139 -5.07 -9.50 14.30
C ALA A 139 -5.57 -8.59 13.15
N TYR A 140 -4.67 -7.86 12.50
CA TYR A 140 -4.96 -6.96 11.39
C TYR A 140 -5.59 -7.71 10.20
N CYS A 141 -4.95 -8.80 9.77
CA CYS A 141 -5.46 -9.66 8.68
C CYS A 141 -6.73 -10.43 9.10
N GLY A 142 -6.85 -10.81 10.37
CA GLY A 142 -8.05 -11.41 10.93
C GLY A 142 -9.26 -10.47 10.86
N ALA A 143 -9.07 -9.18 11.20
CA ALA A 143 -10.12 -8.17 11.10
C ALA A 143 -10.61 -7.98 9.66
N ALA A 144 -9.70 -8.01 8.68
CA ALA A 144 -10.05 -8.00 7.26
C ALA A 144 -10.87 -9.24 6.87
N THR A 145 -10.60 -10.41 7.46
CA THR A 145 -11.37 -11.65 7.20
C THR A 145 -12.79 -11.56 7.73
N THR A 146 -12.98 -11.03 8.95
CA THR A 146 -14.33 -10.75 9.50
C THR A 146 -15.09 -9.77 8.60
N ARG A 147 -14.39 -8.77 8.05
CA ARG A 147 -14.93 -7.82 7.07
C ARG A 147 -15.04 -8.39 5.66
N GLY A 148 -14.42 -9.53 5.35
CA GLY A 148 -14.39 -10.16 4.02
C GLY A 148 -15.75 -10.57 3.46
N ARG A 149 -16.83 -10.41 4.23
CA ARG A 149 -18.22 -10.44 3.71
C ARG A 149 -18.60 -9.16 2.96
N ASP A 150 -17.82 -8.09 3.10
CA ASP A 150 -17.85 -6.87 2.29
C ASP A 150 -16.97 -7.08 1.06
N ALA A 151 -17.54 -6.85 -0.12
CA ALA A 151 -16.86 -7.00 -1.41
C ALA A 151 -15.55 -6.17 -1.51
N LEU A 152 -15.41 -5.11 -0.71
CA LEU A 152 -14.18 -4.30 -0.66
C LEU A 152 -12.94 -5.07 -0.17
N TYR A 153 -13.12 -6.12 0.64
CA TYR A 153 -12.03 -6.87 1.25
C TYR A 153 -11.74 -8.21 0.56
N GLN A 154 -12.62 -8.64 -0.35
CA GLN A 154 -12.61 -9.99 -0.90
C GLN A 154 -11.28 -10.35 -1.57
N TYR A 155 -10.74 -9.49 -2.45
CA TYR A 155 -9.47 -9.75 -3.13
C TYR A 155 -8.30 -9.86 -2.14
N PHE A 156 -8.26 -9.02 -1.11
CA PHE A 156 -7.22 -9.09 -0.09
C PHE A 156 -7.28 -10.41 0.68
N VAL A 157 -8.49 -10.86 1.06
CA VAL A 157 -8.66 -12.11 1.81
C VAL A 157 -8.38 -13.32 0.92
N ASP A 158 -9.12 -13.48 -0.18
CA ASP A 158 -9.09 -14.70 -0.98
C ASP A 158 -7.78 -14.85 -1.76
N THR A 159 -7.27 -13.76 -2.32
CA THR A 159 -6.08 -13.79 -3.19
C THR A 159 -4.82 -13.46 -2.40
N VAL A 160 -4.77 -12.32 -1.71
CA VAL A 160 -3.50 -11.89 -1.09
C VAL A 160 -3.16 -12.71 0.16
N LEU A 161 -4.15 -13.00 1.02
CA LEU A 161 -3.92 -13.75 2.26
C LEU A 161 -3.93 -15.26 2.05
N ASP A 162 -4.94 -15.77 1.34
CA ASP A 162 -5.32 -17.19 1.39
C ASP A 162 -4.98 -18.01 0.14
N ASP A 163 -4.65 -17.38 -0.99
CA ASP A 163 -4.12 -18.11 -2.16
C ASP A 163 -2.65 -18.53 -1.91
N PRO A 164 -2.36 -19.84 -1.82
CA PRO A 164 -1.00 -20.31 -1.58
C PRO A 164 -0.03 -20.05 -2.74
N SER A 165 -0.57 -19.77 -3.93
CA SER A 165 0.20 -19.47 -5.15
C SER A 165 0.48 -17.98 -5.34
N TRP A 166 -0.25 -17.09 -4.64
CA TRP A 166 -0.07 -15.65 -4.78
C TRP A 166 1.36 -15.24 -4.44
N SER A 167 1.95 -14.45 -5.33
CA SER A 167 3.27 -13.84 -5.16
C SER A 167 3.17 -12.36 -5.51
N GLY A 168 3.85 -11.52 -4.75
CA GLY A 168 3.65 -10.08 -4.85
C GLY A 168 4.24 -9.32 -3.67
N PHE A 169 3.93 -8.04 -3.61
CA PHE A 169 4.11 -7.24 -2.41
C PHE A 169 2.78 -6.66 -1.95
N VAL A 170 2.68 -6.44 -0.64
CA VAL A 170 1.58 -5.70 -0.04
C VAL A 170 2.12 -4.81 1.06
N ALA A 171 1.70 -3.55 1.03
CA ALA A 171 1.90 -2.59 2.10
C ALA A 171 0.63 -2.56 2.96
N LEU A 172 0.78 -2.60 4.29
CA LEU A 172 -0.36 -2.60 5.22
C LEU A 172 -0.37 -1.35 6.11
N ASN A 173 -1.58 -0.93 6.46
CA ASN A 173 -1.85 0.15 7.41
C ASN A 173 -1.02 1.41 7.13
N VAL A 174 -1.11 1.88 5.88
CA VAL A 174 -0.24 2.94 5.35
C VAL A 174 -0.84 4.29 5.70
N THR A 175 -0.05 5.14 6.33
CA THR A 175 -0.45 6.53 6.60
C THR A 175 -0.41 7.34 5.31
N LEU A 176 -1.50 8.01 4.98
CA LEU A 176 -1.63 8.82 3.78
C LEU A 176 -1.61 10.30 4.12
N ASP A 177 -0.85 11.07 3.36
CA ASP A 177 -0.99 12.52 3.33
C ASP A 177 -2.13 12.85 2.39
N ALA A 178 -3.28 13.24 2.94
CA ALA A 178 -4.48 13.51 2.15
C ALA A 178 -4.29 14.62 1.11
N MET A 179 -3.39 15.58 1.33
CA MET A 179 -3.12 16.66 0.36
C MET A 179 -2.34 16.17 -0.85
N GLU A 180 -1.49 15.16 -0.65
CA GLU A 180 -0.72 14.54 -1.73
C GLU A 180 -1.43 13.35 -2.38
N THR A 181 -2.19 12.57 -1.60
CA THR A 181 -2.80 11.30 -2.01
C THR A 181 -4.06 11.50 -2.83
N LEU A 182 -4.91 12.45 -2.43
CA LEU A 182 -6.17 12.70 -3.11
C LEU A 182 -5.91 13.27 -4.52
N PRO A 183 -6.63 12.77 -5.54
CA PRO A 183 -6.71 13.41 -6.85
C PRO A 183 -7.14 14.88 -6.75
N ASP A 184 -6.80 15.66 -7.78
CA ASP A 184 -7.02 17.12 -7.82
C ASP A 184 -8.49 17.49 -7.56
N GLU A 185 -9.42 16.72 -8.10
CA GLU A 185 -10.86 16.89 -7.96
C GLU A 185 -11.36 16.73 -6.52
N PHE A 186 -10.63 15.98 -5.68
CA PHE A 186 -10.98 15.77 -4.27
C PHE A 186 -10.14 16.61 -3.30
N ARG A 187 -9.17 17.38 -3.81
CA ARG A 187 -8.18 18.09 -2.97
C ARG A 187 -8.81 19.03 -1.94
N ARG A 188 -9.98 19.60 -2.24
CA ARG A 188 -10.73 20.45 -1.28
C ARG A 188 -11.06 19.76 0.04
N TYR A 189 -11.24 18.44 0.02
CA TYR A 189 -11.54 17.62 1.20
C TYR A 189 -10.27 17.16 1.92
N GLY A 190 -9.09 17.44 1.36
CA GLY A 190 -7.81 17.02 1.92
C GLY A 190 -7.58 17.54 3.34
N ALA A 191 -8.10 18.73 3.67
CA ALA A 191 -7.94 19.31 5.02
C ALA A 191 -8.70 18.51 6.07
N ASP A 192 -9.91 18.05 5.73
CA ASP A 192 -10.75 17.25 6.62
C ASP A 192 -10.06 15.91 6.96
N PHE A 193 -9.50 15.26 5.94
CA PHE A 193 -8.79 13.99 6.11
C PHE A 193 -7.39 14.14 6.73
N ALA A 194 -6.72 15.28 6.51
CA ALA A 194 -5.43 15.56 7.16
C ALA A 194 -5.59 15.69 8.68
N ALA A 195 -6.69 16.28 9.15
CA ALA A 195 -7.00 16.38 10.57
C ALA A 195 -7.35 15.02 11.21
N LYS A 196 -8.08 14.17 10.48
CA LYS A 196 -8.50 12.83 10.96
C LYS A 196 -7.38 11.80 10.92
N GLY A 197 -6.47 11.90 9.95
CA GLY A 197 -5.45 10.91 9.67
C GLY A 197 -5.97 9.83 8.72
N LEU A 198 -5.75 10.03 7.42
CA LEU A 198 -6.16 9.07 6.40
C LEU A 198 -5.22 7.86 6.34
N THR A 199 -5.79 6.67 6.17
CA THR A 199 -4.98 5.45 6.01
C THR A 199 -5.48 4.57 4.88
N ALA A 200 -4.53 3.96 4.16
CA ALA A 200 -4.85 2.81 3.33
C ALA A 200 -4.79 1.56 4.20
N HIS A 201 -5.83 0.72 4.12
CA HIS A 201 -5.77 -0.61 4.71
C HIS A 201 -4.63 -1.39 4.06
N HIS A 202 -4.58 -1.37 2.73
CA HIS A 202 -3.49 -1.95 1.99
C HIS A 202 -3.32 -1.33 0.62
N PHE A 203 -2.12 -1.47 0.04
CA PHE A 203 -1.92 -1.40 -1.41
C PHE A 203 -0.82 -2.37 -1.80
N GLY A 204 -0.77 -2.81 -3.06
CA GLY A 204 0.20 -3.81 -3.48
C GLY A 204 0.23 -4.02 -4.98
N ALA A 205 1.01 -5.02 -5.38
CA ALA A 205 0.99 -5.56 -6.72
C ALA A 205 1.18 -7.07 -6.70
N THR A 206 0.53 -7.75 -7.63
CA THR A 206 0.77 -9.17 -7.90
C THR A 206 1.90 -9.32 -8.92
N PHE A 207 2.78 -10.27 -8.68
CA PHE A 207 3.89 -10.60 -9.58
C PHE A 207 3.51 -11.80 -10.44
N ASN A 208 3.89 -11.75 -11.72
CA ASN A 208 3.86 -12.95 -12.55
C ASN A 208 4.99 -13.91 -12.22
N SER A 209 4.64 -15.19 -12.15
CA SER A 209 5.60 -16.26 -12.40
C SER A 209 5.79 -16.38 -13.92
N VAL A 210 6.94 -15.98 -14.44
CA VAL A 210 7.36 -16.43 -15.77
C VAL A 210 7.83 -17.87 -15.58
N SER A 211 7.10 -18.82 -16.16
CA SER A 211 7.45 -20.25 -16.14
C SER A 211 8.83 -20.48 -16.76
N HIS A 212 9.70 -21.16 -16.00
CA HIS A 212 11.01 -21.73 -16.30
C HIS A 212 11.64 -21.51 -17.70
N GLY A 213 12.84 -20.89 -17.70
CA GLY A 213 13.79 -20.85 -18.80
C GLY A 213 14.35 -19.45 -19.00
N GLU A 214 15.56 -19.21 -18.49
CA GLU A 214 16.28 -17.92 -18.46
C GLU A 214 15.64 -16.79 -17.62
N ALA A 215 16.35 -16.40 -16.55
CA ALA A 215 16.13 -15.24 -15.69
C ALA A 215 14.68 -14.73 -15.60
N ALA A 216 13.83 -15.43 -14.82
CA ALA A 216 12.50 -14.93 -14.45
C ALA A 216 12.61 -13.52 -13.83
N ARG A 217 12.30 -12.50 -14.65
CA ARG A 217 12.02 -11.14 -14.23
C ARG A 217 10.53 -11.10 -13.95
N ALA A 218 10.15 -11.25 -12.69
CA ALA A 218 8.78 -11.00 -12.27
C ALA A 218 8.46 -9.52 -12.55
N ALA A 219 7.60 -9.29 -13.53
CA ALA A 219 7.02 -7.98 -13.77
C ALA A 219 5.71 -7.89 -12.94
N PRO A 220 5.46 -6.76 -12.26
CA PRO A 220 4.19 -6.50 -11.62
C PRO A 220 3.13 -6.33 -12.70
N GLU A 221 2.06 -7.13 -12.66
CA GLU A 221 0.99 -7.09 -13.68
C GLU A 221 -0.07 -6.03 -13.37
N SER A 222 -0.47 -5.96 -12.11
CA SER A 222 -1.56 -5.10 -11.68
C SER A 222 -1.33 -4.62 -10.25
N THR A 223 -1.58 -3.33 -10.03
CA THR A 223 -1.62 -2.78 -8.68
C THR A 223 -3.05 -2.83 -8.14
N PHE A 224 -3.15 -2.97 -6.83
CA PHE A 224 -4.42 -3.03 -6.11
C PHE A 224 -4.29 -2.30 -4.79
N GLY A 225 -5.42 -2.01 -4.14
CA GLY A 225 -5.41 -1.39 -2.82
C GLY A 225 -6.79 -1.03 -2.32
N LEU A 226 -6.84 -0.65 -1.06
CA LEU A 226 -8.04 -0.20 -0.38
C LEU A 226 -7.67 0.93 0.57
N ILE A 227 -8.22 2.10 0.31
CA ILE A 227 -8.42 3.12 1.34
C ILE A 227 -9.74 2.77 2.00
N ASP A 228 -9.68 2.45 3.28
CA ASP A 228 -10.87 2.27 4.11
C ASP A 228 -10.62 2.99 5.43
N ASP A 229 -11.05 4.24 5.48
CA ASP A 229 -11.02 5.05 6.68
C ASP A 229 -12.21 4.69 7.62
N ALA A 230 -12.56 3.40 7.68
CA ALA A 230 -13.64 2.87 8.51
C ALA A 230 -13.36 3.22 9.98
N ILE A 231 -14.26 3.87 10.70
CA ILE A 231 -15.72 3.78 10.66
C ILE A 231 -16.26 5.22 10.60
N ALA A 232 -17.34 5.47 9.85
CA ALA A 232 -18.16 6.65 10.11
C ALA A 232 -18.38 6.69 11.62
N ASP A 233 -17.94 7.75 12.31
CA ASP A 233 -18.18 7.86 13.74
C ASP A 233 -19.65 7.48 13.99
N PRO A 234 -19.95 6.38 14.70
CA PRO A 234 -21.32 5.93 14.85
C PRO A 234 -22.17 6.98 15.57
N VAL A 235 -21.52 7.92 16.28
CA VAL A 235 -22.12 9.09 16.90
C VAL A 235 -22.37 10.20 15.87
N SER A 236 -21.55 10.29 14.81
CA SER A 236 -21.59 11.34 13.79
C SER A 236 -21.47 10.77 12.36
N PRO A 237 -22.48 10.01 11.87
CA PRO A 237 -22.44 9.43 10.54
C PRO A 237 -22.48 10.51 9.44
N PRO A 238 -22.02 10.20 8.21
CA PRO A 238 -22.22 11.11 7.08
C PRO A 238 -23.71 11.36 6.86
N THR A 239 -24.08 12.62 6.65
CA THR A 239 -25.46 13.02 6.35
C THR A 239 -25.77 12.92 4.85
N LYS A 240 -24.73 12.90 4.01
CA LYS A 240 -24.86 12.67 2.57
C LYS A 240 -23.65 11.95 1.98
N TRP A 241 -23.86 11.35 0.83
CA TRP A 241 -22.80 10.68 0.06
C TRP A 241 -22.56 11.44 -1.23
N LEU A 242 -21.27 11.61 -1.57
CA LEU A 242 -20.88 12.24 -2.82
C LEU A 242 -21.36 11.39 -3.99
N THR A 243 -22.09 12.02 -4.91
CA THR A 243 -22.64 11.34 -6.08
C THR A 243 -21.67 11.39 -7.26
N TRP A 244 -21.63 10.29 -8.00
CA TRP A 244 -20.95 10.22 -9.29
C TRP A 244 -21.86 10.79 -10.38
N GLN A 245 -21.38 11.77 -11.14
CA GLN A 245 -22.05 12.31 -12.33
C GLN A 245 -21.17 12.04 -13.55
N ASN A 246 -21.73 11.38 -14.58
CA ASN A 246 -21.04 11.06 -15.83
C ASN A 246 -19.70 10.31 -15.65
N GLY A 247 -19.61 9.40 -14.66
CA GLY A 247 -18.38 8.65 -14.39
C GLY A 247 -17.27 9.49 -13.74
N GLN A 248 -17.60 10.67 -13.21
CA GLN A 248 -16.72 11.51 -12.40
C GLN A 248 -17.41 11.86 -11.07
N PRO A 249 -16.66 12.03 -9.98
CA PRO A 249 -17.23 12.56 -8.74
C PRO A 249 -17.78 13.97 -8.95
N SER A 250 -18.96 14.30 -8.41
CA SER A 250 -19.45 15.69 -8.36
C SER A 250 -18.66 16.46 -7.29
N PRO A 251 -17.57 17.20 -7.61
CA PRO A 251 -16.63 17.70 -6.60
C PRO A 251 -17.12 19.01 -5.94
N SER A 252 -18.32 19.46 -6.30
CA SER A 252 -18.90 20.75 -5.88
C SER A 252 -19.82 20.67 -4.66
N GLN A 253 -20.10 19.48 -4.10
CA GLN A 253 -21.02 19.38 -2.97
C GLN A 253 -20.40 20.00 -1.70
N PRO A 254 -21.06 20.96 -1.03
CA PRO A 254 -20.58 21.54 0.22
C PRO A 254 -20.66 20.52 1.35
N GLY A 255 -19.74 20.57 2.31
CA GLY A 255 -19.71 19.71 3.49
C GLY A 255 -18.29 19.32 3.90
N THR A 256 -18.16 18.83 5.13
CA THR A 256 -16.93 18.27 5.69
C THR A 256 -16.86 16.78 5.36
N ALA A 257 -15.76 16.32 4.76
CA ALA A 257 -15.58 14.91 4.47
C ALA A 257 -15.26 14.13 5.76
N VAL A 258 -16.02 13.06 6.02
CA VAL A 258 -15.92 12.27 7.26
C VAL A 258 -15.64 10.79 7.02
N VAL A 259 -15.92 10.30 5.81
CA VAL A 259 -15.69 8.91 5.39
C VAL A 259 -15.11 8.91 3.99
N LEU A 260 -14.07 8.10 3.77
CA LEU A 260 -13.57 7.77 2.44
C LEU A 260 -13.34 6.26 2.33
N LYS A 261 -13.94 5.68 1.30
CA LYS A 261 -13.62 4.34 0.82
C LYS A 261 -13.24 4.41 -0.64
N ALA A 262 -12.08 3.87 -1.00
CA ALA A 262 -11.63 3.77 -2.39
C ALA A 262 -10.95 2.41 -2.60
N LEU A 263 -11.56 1.57 -3.44
CA LEU A 263 -11.04 0.29 -3.87
C LEU A 263 -10.33 0.45 -5.19
N PHE A 264 -9.13 -0.12 -5.28
CA PHE A 264 -8.31 -0.14 -6.47
C PHE A 264 -8.08 -1.57 -6.94
N ALA A 265 -8.31 -1.82 -8.21
CA ALA A 265 -8.06 -3.09 -8.86
C ALA A 265 -7.58 -2.84 -10.29
N ASN A 266 -6.70 -3.72 -10.79
CA ASN A 266 -6.17 -3.63 -12.16
C ASN A 266 -5.59 -2.24 -12.47
N SER A 267 -4.83 -1.69 -11.53
CA SER A 267 -4.14 -0.41 -11.65
C SER A 267 -5.04 0.83 -11.79
N GLY A 268 -6.32 0.72 -11.42
CA GLY A 268 -7.28 1.83 -11.45
C GLY A 268 -8.27 1.82 -10.28
N LEU A 269 -9.05 2.89 -10.18
CA LEU A 269 -10.14 3.01 -9.21
C LEU A 269 -11.32 2.12 -9.65
N ALA A 270 -11.69 1.16 -8.81
CA ALA A 270 -12.74 0.18 -9.08
C ALA A 270 -14.05 0.48 -8.32
N ASN A 271 -13.95 1.02 -7.11
CA ASN A 271 -15.09 1.45 -6.31
C ASN A 271 -14.71 2.65 -5.45
N PHE A 272 -15.66 3.54 -5.19
CA PHE A 272 -15.44 4.74 -4.40
C PHE A 272 -16.73 5.21 -3.74
N SER A 273 -16.60 5.58 -2.46
CA SER A 273 -17.62 6.33 -1.74
C SER A 273 -16.96 7.35 -0.81
N MET A 274 -17.54 8.55 -0.78
CA MET A 274 -17.15 9.60 0.15
C MET A 274 -18.39 10.12 0.87
N GLY A 275 -18.37 10.05 2.20
CA GLY A 275 -19.42 10.56 3.06
C GLY A 275 -19.09 11.97 3.52
N LEU A 276 -20.03 12.88 3.38
CA LEU A 276 -19.94 14.27 3.83
C LEU A 276 -20.92 14.51 4.99
N ARG A 277 -20.53 15.40 5.89
CA ARG A 277 -21.40 16.00 6.90
C ARG A 277 -21.67 17.45 6.51
N GLU A 278 -22.92 17.88 6.66
CA GLU A 278 -23.25 19.30 6.50
C GLU A 278 -22.62 20.11 7.63
N GLY A 279 -22.23 21.35 7.35
CA GLY A 279 -21.82 22.26 8.42
C GLY A 279 -23.04 22.52 9.30
N ASP A 280 -22.84 22.67 10.61
CA ASP A 280 -23.84 23.39 11.40
C ASP A 280 -23.88 24.80 10.81
N ASP A 281 -24.96 25.11 10.11
CA ASP A 281 -25.30 26.48 9.76
C ASP A 281 -25.57 27.19 11.09
N GLY A 282 -24.52 27.73 11.70
CA GLY A 282 -24.60 28.46 12.95
C GLY A 282 -25.59 29.60 12.81
N GLY A 283 -26.81 29.37 13.33
CA GLY A 283 -27.83 30.39 13.57
C GLY A 283 -27.51 31.23 14.79
#